data_AF-A0AAI8QG89-F1
#
_entry.id   AF-A0AAI8QG89-F1
#
_cell.length_a   1.000
_cell.length_b   1.000
_cell.length_c   1.000
_cell.angle_alpha   90.00
_cell.angle_beta   90.00
_cell.angle_gamma   90.00
#
_symmetry.space_group_name_H-M   'P 1'
#
loop_
_entity.id
_entity.type
_entity.pdbx_description
1 polymer ?
#
loop_
_entity_poly.entity_id
_entity_poly.type
_entity_poly.pdbx_seq_one_letter_code
_entity_poly.pdbx_strand_id
1 'polypeptide(L)' 'MKTAINIRLDNDLLKTLDHAARETNLTRTTLIERAIIAYQDRIDELMSDTILDELQEGKRTTLPLQDFFSKTGLDDV' A
#
# COMPACT_ATOMS: atom_id res chain seq x y z
N MET A 1 12.71 -5.10 -12.57
CA MET A 1 13.01 -6.55 -12.48
C MET A 1 12.04 -7.18 -11.50
N LYS A 2 11.51 -8.37 -11.79
CA LYS A 2 10.64 -9.10 -10.86
C LYS A 2 11.48 -10.10 -10.06
N THR A 3 11.19 -10.22 -8.76
CA THR A 3 11.84 -11.19 -7.87
C THR A 3 10.85 -12.29 -7.54
N ALA A 4 11.29 -13.55 -7.61
CA ALA A 4 10.44 -14.68 -7.21
C ALA A 4 10.32 -14.72 -5.68
N ILE A 5 9.09 -14.96 -5.20
CA ILE A 5 8.79 -15.17 -3.78
C ILE A 5 8.03 -16.48 -3.63
N ASN A 6 8.20 -17.14 -2.50
CA ASN A 6 7.40 -18.30 -2.11
C ASN A 6 6.38 -17.86 -1.06
N ILE A 7 5.10 -18.09 -1.36
CA ILE A 7 3.98 -17.82 -0.44
C ILE A 7 3.16 -19.11 -0.27
N ARG A 8 2.60 -19.31 0.92
CA ARG A 8 1.66 -20.40 1.18
C ARG A 8 0.25 -19.82 1.22
N LEU A 9 -0.66 -20.41 0.46
CA LEU A 9 -2.06 -20.00 0.36
C LEU A 9 -2.96 -21.19 0.61
N ASP A 10 -4.19 -20.92 1.05
CA ASP A 10 -5.21 -21.95 1.18
C ASP A 10 -5.52 -22.59 -0.19
N ASN A 11 -5.78 -23.90 -0.20
CA ASN A 11 -6.05 -24.64 -1.43
C ASN A 11 -7.31 -24.17 -2.15
N ASP A 12 -8.35 -23.75 -1.43
CA ASP A 12 -9.59 -23.27 -2.04
C ASP A 12 -9.42 -21.86 -2.62
N LEU A 13 -8.59 -21.04 -1.99
CA LEU A 13 -8.17 -19.76 -2.56
C LEU A 13 -7.36 -19.97 -3.85
N LEU A 14 -6.45 -20.94 -3.88
CA LEU A 14 -5.69 -21.29 -5.10
C LEU A 14 -6.61 -21.74 -6.23
N LYS A 15 -7.62 -22.59 -5.96
CA LYS A 15 -8.62 -22.99 -6.97
C LYS A 15 -9.38 -21.80 -7.52
N THR A 16 -9.77 -20.87 -6.65
CA THR A 16 -10.48 -19.64 -7.04
C THR A 16 -9.61 -18.74 -7.92
N LEU A 17 -8.34 -18.56 -7.54
CA LEU A 17 -7.36 -17.82 -8.35
C LEU A 17 -7.12 -18.48 -9.71
N ASP A 18 -7.00 -19.80 -9.75
CA ASP A 18 -6.80 -20.56 -10.99
C ASP A 18 -8.02 -20.45 -11.92
N HIS A 19 -9.22 -20.48 -11.36
CA HIS A 19 -10.44 -20.26 -12.13
C HIS A 19 -10.51 -18.84 -12.69
N ALA A 20 -10.31 -17.81 -11.84
CA ALA A 20 -10.31 -16.42 -12.27
C ALA A 20 -9.22 -16.13 -13.33
N ALA A 21 -8.04 -16.73 -13.17
CA ALA A 21 -6.93 -16.60 -14.14
C ALA A 21 -7.33 -17.14 -15.52
N ARG A 22 -8.02 -18.28 -15.57
CA ARG A 22 -8.53 -18.87 -16.82
C ARG A 22 -9.58 -17.98 -17.47
N GLU A 23 -10.60 -17.55 -16.73
CA GLU A 23 -11.69 -16.72 -17.27
C GLU A 23 -11.21 -15.35 -17.75
N THR A 24 -10.21 -14.77 -17.09
CA THR A 24 -9.66 -13.45 -17.43
C THR A 24 -8.50 -13.48 -18.40
N ASN A 25 -8.03 -14.67 -18.81
CA ASN A 25 -6.81 -14.87 -19.60
C ASN A 25 -5.58 -14.17 -18.98
N LEU A 26 -5.48 -14.22 -17.65
CA LEU A 26 -4.38 -13.66 -16.87
C LEU A 26 -3.61 -14.78 -16.17
N THR A 27 -2.40 -14.47 -15.70
CA THR A 27 -1.65 -15.41 -14.86
C THR A 27 -2.03 -15.25 -13.39
N ARG A 28 -1.88 -16.32 -12.59
CA ARG A 28 -1.96 -16.25 -11.13
C ARG A 28 -1.08 -15.14 -10.56
N THR A 29 0.15 -15.01 -11.05
CA THR A 29 1.08 -13.96 -10.65
C THR A 29 0.50 -12.57 -10.85
N THR A 30 -0.11 -12.31 -12.01
CA THR A 30 -0.74 -11.01 -12.30
C THR A 30 -1.91 -10.71 -11.36
N LEU A 31 -2.74 -11.71 -11.04
CA LEU A 31 -3.85 -11.54 -10.11
C LEU A 31 -3.34 -11.25 -8.70
N ILE A 32 -2.32 -11.97 -8.24
CA ILE A 32 -1.69 -11.77 -6.93
C ILE A 32 -1.05 -10.38 -6.85
N GLU A 33 -0.34 -9.94 -7.89
CA GLU A 33 0.25 -8.59 -7.96
C GLU A 33 -0.83 -7.51 -7.82
N ARG A 34 -1.94 -7.63 -8.55
CA ARG A 34 -3.05 -6.68 -8.47
C ARG A 34 -3.73 -6.68 -7.10
N ALA A 35 -3.92 -7.85 -6.50
CA ALA A 35 -4.50 -7.97 -5.17
C ALA A 35 -3.62 -7.31 -4.11
N ILE A 36 -2.29 -7.47 -4.21
CA ILE A 36 -1.34 -6.80 -3.31
C ILE A 36 -1.42 -5.28 -3.47
N ILE A 37 -1.41 -4.77 -4.70
CA ILE A 37 -1.51 -3.32 -4.96
C ILE A 37 -2.82 -2.77 -4.40
N ALA A 38 -3.96 -3.41 -4.68
CA ALA A 38 -5.26 -2.97 -4.17
C ALA A 38 -5.32 -2.99 -2.64
N TYR A 39 -4.64 -3.94 -1.99
CA TYR A 39 -4.58 -3.98 -0.53
C TYR A 39 -3.64 -2.90 0.04
N GLN A 40 -2.57 -2.53 -0.68
CA GLN A 40 -1.70 -1.42 -0.29
C GLN A 40 -2.45 -0.09 -0.27
N ASP A 41 -3.31 0.19 -1.25
CA ASP A 41 -4.16 1.40 -1.24
C ASP A 41 -5.01 1.49 0.05
N ARG A 42 -5.53 0.35 0.51
CA ARG A 42 -6.29 0.28 1.77
C ARG A 42 -5.41 0.47 3.00
N ILE A 43 -4.18 -0.06 2.99
CA ILE A 43 -3.21 0.18 4.06
C ILE A 43 -2.88 1.68 4.16
N ASP A 44 -2.66 2.35 3.02
CA ASP A 44 -2.33 3.77 2.98
C ASP A 44 -3.47 4.63 3.56
N GLU A 45 -4.72 4.25 3.29
CA GLU A 45 -5.90 4.88 3.90
C GLU A 45 -5.90 4.70 5.43
N LEU A 46 -5.71 3.47 5.92
CA LEU A 46 -5.66 3.18 7.36
C LEU A 46 -4.52 3.92 8.08
N MET A 47 -3.36 4.03 7.42
CA MET A 47 -2.23 4.80 7.95
C MET A 47 -2.57 6.29 8.00
N SER A 48 -3.25 6.81 6.97
CA SER A 48 -3.69 8.20 6.92
C SER A 48 -4.69 8.51 8.03
N ASP A 49 -5.67 7.63 8.25
CA ASP A 49 -6.64 7.74 9.35
C ASP A 49 -5.93 7.77 10.71
N THR A 50 -4.99 6.87 10.92
CA THR A 50 -4.19 6.83 12.17
C THR A 50 -3.45 8.15 12.40
N ILE A 51 -2.85 8.72 11.35
CA ILE A 51 -2.16 10.02 11.43
C ILE A 51 -3.13 11.15 11.77
N LEU A 52 -4.34 11.14 11.20
CA LEU A 52 -5.38 12.15 11.48
C LEU A 52 -5.85 12.05 12.93
N ASP A 53 -6.06 10.84 13.45
CA ASP A 53 -6.43 10.62 14.85
C ASP A 53 -5.32 11.12 15.80
N GLU A 54 -4.06 10.82 15.51
CA GLU A 54 -2.92 11.32 16.29
C GLU A 54 -2.84 12.85 16.30
N LEU A 55 -3.16 13.51 15.17
CA LEU A 55 -3.22 14.97 15.08
C LEU A 55 -4.36 15.54 15.93
N GLN A 56 -5.54 14.91 15.89
CA GLN A 56 -6.69 15.32 16.68
C GLN A 56 -6.47 15.15 18.19
N GLU A 57 -5.79 14.07 18.58
CA GLU A 57 -5.43 13.79 19.98
C GLU A 57 -4.22 14.60 20.47
N GLY A 58 -3.57 15.38 19.59
CA GLY A 58 -2.37 16.15 19.91
C GLY A 58 -1.12 15.30 20.14
N LYS A 59 -1.13 14.02 19.77
CA LYS A 59 0.03 13.11 19.81
C LYS A 59 1.02 13.39 18.66
N ARG A 60 0.53 13.99 17.58
CA ARG A 60 1.31 14.45 16.43
C ARG A 60 0.99 15.92 16.17
N THR A 61 1.95 16.65 15.60
CA THR A 61 1.77 18.07 15.23
C THR A 61 2.08 18.29 13.76
N THR A 62 1.48 19.33 13.18
CA THR A 62 1.82 19.80 11.84
C THR A 62 3.01 20.75 11.90
N LEU A 63 3.78 20.80 10.81
CA LEU A 63 4.86 21.76 10.63
C LEU A 63 4.46 22.72 9.51
N PRO A 64 4.46 24.05 9.73
CA PRO A 64 4.24 25.02 8.66
C PRO A 64 5.24 24.80 7.53
N LEU A 65 4.80 25.01 6.28
CA LEU A 65 5.63 24.74 5.10
C LEU A 65 6.93 25.56 5.09
N GLN A 66 6.88 26.82 5.52
CA GLN A 66 8.08 27.67 5.66
C GLN A 66 9.07 27.08 6.66
N ASP A 67 8.58 26.67 7.83
CA ASP A 67 9.40 26.05 8.87
C ASP A 67 9.98 24.69 8.42
N PHE A 68 9.26 23.96 7.57
CA PHE A 68 9.75 22.73 6.95
C PHE A 68 10.97 23.01 6.07
N PHE A 69 10.85 23.94 5.11
CA PHE A 69 11.94 24.27 4.19
C PHE A 69 13.20 24.72 4.94
N SER A 70 13.02 25.57 5.96
CA SER A 70 14.14 26.08 6.76
C SER A 70 14.80 24.99 7.63
N LYS A 71 14.04 23.98 8.05
CA LYS A 71 14.59 22.83 8.80
C LYS A 71 15.26 21.79 7.90
N THR A 72 14.79 21.62 6.67
CA THR A 72 15.32 20.61 5.74
C THR A 72 16.40 21.15 4.81
N GLY A 73 16.66 22.46 4.79
CA GLY A 73 17.61 23.10 3.88
C GLY A 73 17.13 23.05 2.43
N LEU A 74 15.81 23.08 2.21
CA LEU A 74 15.17 23.03 0.90
C LEU A 74 14.66 24.42 0.45
N ASP A 75 15.12 25.50 1.10
CA ASP A 75 14.64 26.87 0.88
C ASP A 75 14.89 27.41 -0.55
N ASP A 76 15.77 26.76 -1.33
CA ASP A 76 16.21 27.18 -2.67
C ASP A 76 15.64 26.35 -3.85
N VAL A 77 14.58 25.54 -3.64
CA VAL A 77 13.93 24.71 -4.69
C VAL A 77 12.66 25.35 -5.24
#